data_AF-A0AA40CJ16-F1
#
_entry.id   AF-A0AA40CJ16-F1
#
_cell.length_a   1.000
_cell.length_b   1.000
_cell.length_c   1.000
_cell.angle_alpha   90.00
_cell.angle_beta   90.00
_cell.angle_gamma   90.00
#
_symmetry.space_group_name_H-M   'P 1'
#
loop_
_entity.id
_entity.type
_entity.pdbx_description
1 polymer ?
#
loop_
_entity_poly.entity_id
_entity_poly.type
_entity_poly.pdbx_seq_one_letter_code
_entity_poly.pdbx_strand_id
1 'polypeptide(L)'
;MKFTALLSTLLAALAVASPVSFRDPAIPAEETALTLRLFARDDPPPPVIQESDNWKRATAVAKAAQVNLAANTYHYFLVEWPRGTSPPPESKETSAEIKKLQEKLGFDHIAVVAGIVEETTTVSKVTKNNPVAITTIKRDFRAQMYDLIKMTSGKVDTRSPFWDASRDVKKNVKYGGATTKAKVGKVKKASDDFKKENPDYKVDSVNCATYKDAIVKVLK
;
A
#
# COMPACT_ATOMS: atom_id res chain seq x y z
N MET A 1 -15.64 -40.05 1.01
CA MET A 1 -17.11 -39.89 1.07
C MET A 1 -17.44 -38.49 1.58
N LYS A 2 -18.62 -37.94 1.29
CA LYS A 2 -19.11 -36.69 1.92
C LYS A 2 -19.99 -37.06 3.12
N PHE A 3 -19.90 -36.31 4.21
CA PHE A 3 -20.99 -36.15 5.20
C PHE A 3 -20.93 -34.75 5.82
N THR A 4 -22.00 -34.29 6.47
CA THR A 4 -22.30 -32.85 6.56
C THR A 4 -23.17 -32.48 7.77
N ALA A 5 -22.96 -31.26 8.28
CA ALA A 5 -23.91 -30.42 9.06
C ALA A 5 -24.23 -30.77 10.54
N LEU A 6 -24.95 -29.81 11.15
CA LEU A 6 -25.57 -29.77 12.49
C LEU A 6 -24.57 -29.56 13.66
N LEU A 7 -24.60 -28.50 14.49
CA LEU A 7 -25.55 -27.42 14.87
C LEU A 7 -26.67 -27.82 15.85
N SER A 8 -26.63 -27.23 17.07
CA SER A 8 -27.64 -27.25 18.16
C SER A 8 -27.93 -28.65 18.78
N THR A 9 -28.41 -28.82 20.02
CA THR A 9 -28.77 -27.92 21.16
C THR A 9 -27.87 -28.25 22.39
N LEU A 10 -28.10 -27.99 23.70
CA LEU A 10 -29.21 -27.43 24.50
C LEU A 10 -28.68 -26.76 25.81
N LEU A 11 -29.61 -26.39 26.71
CA LEU A 11 -29.49 -25.66 27.98
C LEU A 11 -29.76 -26.57 29.20
N ALA A 12 -29.06 -26.37 30.34
CA ALA A 12 -29.41 -26.86 31.71
C ALA A 12 -28.58 -26.05 32.75
N ALA A 13 -29.12 -25.35 33.77
CA ALA A 13 -29.93 -25.75 34.95
C ALA A 13 -29.06 -26.29 36.14
N LEU A 14 -29.26 -25.93 37.43
CA LEU A 14 -30.20 -24.99 38.07
C LEU A 14 -29.67 -24.45 39.45
N ALA A 15 -30.38 -23.48 40.01
CA ALA A 15 -30.19 -22.67 41.23
C ALA A 15 -29.84 -23.33 42.59
N VAL A 16 -29.43 -22.48 43.54
CA VAL A 16 -29.77 -22.57 44.98
C VAL A 16 -30.25 -21.19 45.50
N ALA A 17 -31.13 -21.24 46.51
CA ALA A 17 -31.79 -20.12 47.22
C ALA A 17 -30.81 -19.21 48.03
N SER A 18 -31.19 -18.06 48.63
CA SER A 18 -32.46 -17.33 48.79
C SER A 18 -32.17 -15.85 49.18
N PRO A 19 -33.15 -14.90 49.15
CA PRO A 19 -32.90 -13.49 49.46
C PRO A 19 -32.97 -13.15 50.95
N VAL A 20 -32.17 -12.17 51.39
CA VAL A 20 -32.38 -11.41 52.63
C VAL A 20 -32.33 -9.92 52.28
N SER A 21 -33.46 -9.23 52.45
CA SER A 21 -33.54 -7.78 52.25
C SER A 21 -33.25 -7.07 53.57
N PHE A 22 -32.10 -6.39 53.66
CA PHE A 22 -31.92 -5.30 54.60
C PHE A 22 -32.14 -3.99 53.86
N ARG A 23 -33.16 -3.26 54.31
CA ARG A 23 -33.71 -2.07 53.67
C ARG A 23 -33.21 -0.83 54.41
N ASP A 24 -32.10 -0.25 53.95
CA ASP A 24 -31.56 0.98 54.50
C ASP A 24 -32.26 2.21 53.85
N PRO A 25 -32.97 3.07 54.60
CA PRO A 25 -33.93 4.01 54.03
C PRO A 25 -33.36 5.42 53.79
N ALA A 26 -32.34 5.55 52.93
CA ALA A 26 -31.83 6.85 52.50
C ALA A 26 -31.29 6.82 51.05
N ILE A 27 -31.33 7.98 50.37
CA ILE A 27 -30.88 8.25 49.00
C ILE A 27 -31.78 7.63 47.90
N PRO A 28 -32.47 8.44 47.06
CA PRO A 28 -33.24 7.93 45.92
C PRO A 28 -32.30 7.50 44.78
N ALA A 29 -32.19 6.20 44.55
CA ALA A 29 -31.28 5.62 43.55
C ALA A 29 -31.74 5.77 42.07
N GLU A 30 -32.76 6.59 41.78
CA GLU A 30 -33.32 6.73 40.44
C GLU A 30 -32.63 7.82 39.59
N GLU A 31 -32.14 8.91 40.18
CA GLU A 31 -31.44 9.97 39.42
C GLU A 31 -30.07 9.53 38.87
N THR A 32 -29.34 8.70 39.62
CA THR A 32 -28.08 8.09 39.16
C THR A 32 -28.29 7.00 38.11
N ALA A 33 -29.43 6.31 38.13
CA ALA A 33 -29.80 5.33 37.11
C ALA A 33 -30.17 5.99 35.77
N LEU A 34 -30.84 7.15 35.80
CA LEU A 34 -31.19 7.91 34.59
C LEU A 34 -29.96 8.58 33.96
N THR A 35 -29.10 9.21 34.76
CA THR A 35 -27.94 9.97 34.24
C THR A 35 -26.88 9.09 33.57
N LEU A 36 -26.69 7.83 34.00
CA LEU A 36 -25.81 6.89 33.27
C LEU A 36 -26.36 6.45 31.92
N ARG A 37 -27.69 6.44 31.72
CA ARG A 37 -28.30 5.95 30.46
C ARG A 37 -28.20 6.94 29.30
N LEU A 38 -27.97 8.23 29.55
CA LEU A 38 -27.84 9.25 28.49
C LEU A 38 -26.52 9.18 27.70
N PHE A 39 -25.53 8.40 28.14
CA PHE A 39 -24.23 8.28 27.47
C PHE A 39 -24.05 6.98 26.68
N ALA A 40 -25.04 6.09 26.69
CA ALA A 40 -25.10 4.93 25.81
C ALA A 40 -25.51 5.37 24.38
N ARG A 41 -24.54 5.81 23.58
CA ARG A 41 -24.66 5.69 22.12
C ARG A 41 -24.48 4.23 21.76
N ASP A 42 -25.57 3.55 21.42
CA ASP A 42 -25.55 2.15 20.98
C ASP A 42 -24.79 1.96 19.64
N ASP A 43 -24.72 3.01 18.82
CA ASP A 43 -23.89 3.04 17.61
C ASP A 43 -22.38 3.23 17.96
N PRO A 44 -21.48 2.29 17.57
CA PRO A 44 -20.06 2.50 17.69
C PRO A 44 -19.59 3.65 16.77
N PRO A 45 -18.55 4.41 17.15
CA PRO A 45 -18.09 5.53 16.34
C PRO A 45 -17.60 5.05 14.95
N PRO A 46 -17.84 5.84 13.88
CA PRO A 46 -17.42 5.47 12.53
C PRO A 46 -15.89 5.31 12.45
N PRO A 47 -15.38 4.37 11.62
CA PRO A 47 -13.97 4.05 11.58
C PRO A 47 -13.13 5.22 11.06
N VAL A 48 -12.03 5.52 11.77
CA VAL A 48 -11.05 6.53 11.35
C VAL A 48 -10.22 5.95 10.21
N ILE A 49 -10.40 6.49 9.00
CA ILE A 49 -9.61 6.07 7.84
C ILE A 49 -8.31 6.88 7.79
N GLN A 50 -7.16 6.21 7.69
CA GLN A 50 -5.84 6.82 7.55
C GLN A 50 -5.21 6.34 6.24
N GLU A 51 -4.93 7.26 5.34
CA GLU A 51 -4.45 6.97 3.98
C GLU A 51 -3.06 7.55 3.74
N SER A 52 -2.12 6.72 3.29
CA SER A 52 -0.80 7.18 2.85
C SER A 52 -0.86 7.92 1.52
N ASP A 53 0.16 8.72 1.21
CA ASP A 53 0.23 9.39 -0.09
C ASP A 53 0.53 8.42 -1.24
N ASN A 54 1.20 7.29 -0.95
CA ASN A 54 1.35 6.18 -1.89
C ASN A 54 -0.02 5.58 -2.25
N TRP A 55 -0.89 5.32 -1.26
CA TRP A 55 -2.25 4.83 -1.50
C TRP A 55 -3.06 5.84 -2.31
N LYS A 56 -3.09 7.11 -1.90
CA LYS A 56 -3.82 8.17 -2.63
C LYS A 56 -3.36 8.26 -4.10
N ARG A 57 -2.04 8.24 -4.36
CA ARG A 57 -1.48 8.32 -5.71
C ARG A 57 -1.77 7.06 -6.52
N ALA A 58 -1.60 5.87 -5.95
CA ALA A 58 -1.90 4.59 -6.60
C ALA A 58 -3.39 4.51 -6.97
N THR A 59 -4.29 4.80 -6.03
CA THR A 59 -5.74 4.75 -6.23
C THR A 59 -6.23 5.80 -7.22
N ALA A 60 -5.69 7.03 -7.20
CA ALA A 60 -6.03 8.04 -8.20
C ALA A 60 -5.65 7.59 -9.64
N VAL A 61 -4.46 7.02 -9.82
CA VAL A 61 -3.97 6.54 -11.12
C VAL A 61 -4.73 5.28 -11.57
N ALA A 62 -5.00 4.34 -10.66
CA ALA A 62 -5.78 3.14 -10.97
C ALA A 62 -7.23 3.49 -11.35
N LYS A 63 -7.87 4.41 -10.61
CA LYS A 63 -9.23 4.90 -10.91
C LYS A 63 -9.30 5.61 -12.27
N ALA A 64 -8.28 6.37 -12.65
CA ALA A 64 -8.18 6.95 -13.99
C ALA A 64 -8.08 5.89 -15.10
N ALA A 65 -7.50 4.72 -14.80
CA ALA A 65 -7.49 3.53 -15.65
C ALA A 65 -8.71 2.61 -15.45
N GLN A 66 -9.79 3.09 -14.80
CA GLN A 66 -11.02 2.35 -14.47
C GLN A 66 -10.81 1.09 -13.59
N VAL A 67 -9.70 0.99 -12.86
CA VAL A 67 -9.39 -0.12 -11.96
C VAL A 67 -9.58 0.28 -10.50
N ASN A 68 -10.26 -0.58 -9.73
CA ASN A 68 -10.30 -0.50 -8.28
C ASN A 68 -9.13 -1.30 -7.67
N LEU A 69 -8.51 -0.76 -6.61
CA LEU A 69 -7.42 -1.43 -5.89
C LEU A 69 -8.00 -2.14 -4.66
N ALA A 70 -7.94 -3.47 -4.64
CA ALA A 70 -8.45 -4.29 -3.55
C ALA A 70 -7.39 -4.49 -2.44
N ALA A 71 -7.82 -4.78 -1.23
CA ALA A 71 -6.89 -5.11 -0.14
C ALA A 71 -6.11 -6.40 -0.46
N ASN A 72 -4.81 -6.41 -0.12
CA ASN A 72 -3.86 -7.51 -0.32
C ASN A 72 -3.57 -7.91 -1.78
N THR A 73 -4.06 -7.18 -2.79
CA THR A 73 -3.68 -7.43 -4.19
C THR A 73 -2.39 -6.73 -4.57
N TYR A 74 -1.64 -7.35 -5.49
CA TYR A 74 -0.38 -6.82 -6.01
C TYR A 74 -0.59 -6.10 -7.34
N HIS A 75 0.05 -4.95 -7.50
CA HIS A 75 -0.07 -4.10 -8.69
C HIS A 75 1.29 -3.52 -9.09
N TYR A 76 1.39 -3.09 -10.35
CA TYR A 76 2.53 -2.31 -10.83
C TYR A 76 2.09 -1.08 -11.65
N PHE A 77 2.96 -0.07 -11.61
CA PHE A 77 2.80 1.25 -12.22
C PHE A 77 4.08 1.61 -12.98
N LEU A 78 3.96 2.46 -13.99
CA LEU A 78 5.11 3.07 -14.67
C LEU A 78 5.23 4.52 -14.20
N VAL A 79 6.43 4.93 -13.81
CA VAL A 79 6.74 6.30 -13.36
C VAL A 79 7.70 6.93 -14.34
N GLU A 80 7.24 7.97 -15.04
CA GLU A 80 7.96 8.72 -16.07
C GLU A 80 8.39 10.08 -15.53
N TRP A 81 9.67 10.39 -15.68
CA TRP A 81 10.23 11.72 -15.42
C TRP A 81 9.95 12.58 -16.65
N PRO A 82 9.08 13.62 -16.57
CA PRO A 82 8.74 14.44 -17.72
C PRO A 82 9.93 15.29 -18.17
N ARG A 83 9.86 15.77 -19.40
CA ARG A 83 10.95 16.51 -20.04
C ARG A 83 11.42 17.72 -19.23
N GLY A 84 12.72 17.82 -19.00
CA GLY A 84 13.34 18.89 -18.21
C GLY A 84 13.36 18.61 -16.71
N THR A 85 13.28 17.35 -16.28
CA THR A 85 13.47 16.95 -14.88
C THR A 85 14.74 16.11 -14.76
N SER A 86 15.59 16.47 -13.79
CA SER A 86 16.85 15.76 -13.58
C SER A 86 16.60 14.25 -13.37
N PRO A 87 17.39 13.37 -14.02
CA PRO A 87 17.40 11.95 -13.65
C PRO A 87 17.86 11.79 -12.18
N PRO A 88 17.76 10.59 -11.59
CA PRO A 88 18.20 10.35 -10.23
C PRO A 88 19.65 10.82 -10.01
N PRO A 89 19.96 11.46 -8.86
CA PRO A 89 21.27 12.09 -8.63
C PRO A 89 22.43 11.09 -8.61
N GLU A 90 22.15 9.79 -8.47
CA GLU A 90 23.12 8.71 -8.60
C GLU A 90 23.49 8.42 -10.06
N SER A 91 22.59 8.66 -11.02
CA SER A 91 22.87 8.45 -12.45
C SER A 91 23.91 9.44 -12.98
N LYS A 92 24.67 8.98 -13.97
CA LYS A 92 25.78 9.69 -14.64
C LYS A 92 25.58 9.72 -16.16
N GLU A 93 24.32 9.67 -16.59
CA GLU A 93 23.90 10.06 -17.94
C GLU A 93 24.25 11.53 -18.17
N THR A 94 24.98 11.81 -19.25
CA THR A 94 25.33 13.19 -19.62
C THR A 94 24.13 13.91 -20.24
N SER A 95 24.11 15.25 -20.20
CA SER A 95 23.03 16.04 -20.79
C SER A 95 22.78 15.74 -22.29
N ALA A 96 23.82 15.33 -23.02
CA ALA A 96 23.70 14.89 -24.41
C ALA A 96 23.05 13.51 -24.57
N GLU A 97 23.28 12.59 -23.64
CA GLU A 97 22.61 11.29 -23.59
C GLU A 97 21.14 11.45 -23.18
N ILE A 98 20.85 12.25 -22.15
CA ILE A 98 19.50 12.58 -21.71
C ILE A 98 18.71 13.24 -22.86
N LYS A 99 19.32 14.18 -23.60
CA LYS A 99 18.67 14.79 -24.77
C LYS A 99 18.34 13.77 -25.87
N LYS A 100 19.22 12.81 -26.15
CA LYS A 100 18.91 11.72 -27.11
C LYS A 100 17.79 10.80 -26.62
N LEU A 101 17.74 10.50 -25.32
CA LEU A 101 16.64 9.74 -24.72
C LEU A 101 15.31 10.51 -24.83
N GLN A 102 15.30 11.81 -24.52
CA GLN A 102 14.13 12.69 -24.72
C GLN A 102 13.60 12.63 -26.15
N GLU A 103 14.48 12.81 -27.14
CA GLU A 103 14.14 12.83 -28.56
C GLU A 103 13.63 11.47 -29.07
N LYS A 104 14.06 10.36 -28.44
CA LYS A 104 13.69 8.98 -28.78
C LYS A 104 12.45 8.46 -28.04
N LEU A 105 12.19 8.93 -26.82
CA LEU A 105 11.27 8.29 -25.86
C LEU A 105 10.20 9.25 -25.29
N GLY A 106 10.39 10.56 -25.39
CA GLY A 106 9.46 11.58 -24.84
C GLY A 106 9.56 11.81 -23.33
N PHE A 107 10.48 11.15 -22.63
CA PHE A 107 10.74 11.30 -21.20
C PHE A 107 12.25 11.33 -20.89
N ASP A 108 12.61 11.87 -19.72
CA ASP A 108 14.01 11.99 -19.27
C ASP A 108 14.50 10.68 -18.63
N HIS A 109 13.60 9.99 -17.93
CA HIS A 109 13.85 8.72 -17.24
C HIS A 109 12.55 7.95 -16.99
N ILE A 110 12.63 6.63 -16.77
CA ILE A 110 11.47 5.80 -16.44
C ILE A 110 11.82 4.71 -15.43
N ALA A 111 10.91 4.49 -14.48
CA ALA A 111 10.98 3.44 -13.47
C ALA A 111 9.70 2.59 -13.47
N VAL A 112 9.80 1.36 -12.95
CA VAL A 112 8.66 0.48 -12.69
C VAL A 112 8.44 0.40 -11.19
N VAL A 113 7.28 0.82 -10.70
CA VAL A 113 6.90 0.66 -9.30
C VAL A 113 6.06 -0.60 -9.17
N ALA A 114 6.40 -1.53 -8.26
CA ALA A 114 5.59 -2.71 -7.99
C ALA A 114 5.48 -2.98 -6.49
N GLY A 115 4.28 -3.40 -6.06
CA GLY A 115 3.94 -3.48 -4.63
C GLY A 115 2.59 -4.12 -4.35
N ILE A 116 2.18 -4.02 -3.08
CA ILE A 116 0.94 -4.56 -2.52
C ILE A 116 0.09 -3.44 -1.91
N VAL A 117 -1.23 -3.55 -2.03
CA VAL A 117 -2.17 -2.79 -1.20
C VAL A 117 -2.22 -3.40 0.20
N GLU A 118 -1.69 -2.71 1.20
CA GLU A 118 -1.80 -3.11 2.61
C GLU A 118 -2.97 -2.34 3.25
N GLU A 119 -4.01 -3.06 3.71
CA GLU A 119 -5.05 -2.50 4.58
C GLU A 119 -4.93 -3.15 5.97
N THR A 120 -4.86 -2.33 7.02
CA THR A 120 -4.69 -2.79 8.41
C THR A 120 -5.76 -2.16 9.31
N THR A 121 -6.62 -2.99 9.88
CA THR A 121 -7.62 -2.57 10.87
C THR A 121 -7.06 -2.71 12.29
N THR A 122 -7.12 -1.66 13.10
CA THR A 122 -6.76 -1.68 14.52
C THR A 122 -7.88 -1.08 15.36
N VAL A 123 -8.31 -1.78 16.41
CA VAL A 123 -9.30 -1.26 17.38
C VAL A 123 -8.56 -0.78 18.63
N SER A 124 -8.83 0.45 19.08
CA SER A 124 -8.24 0.97 20.32
C SER A 124 -8.81 0.26 21.55
N LYS A 125 -7.98 0.09 22.59
CA LYS A 125 -8.43 -0.45 23.88
C LYS A 125 -9.28 0.60 24.60
N VAL A 126 -10.44 0.19 25.09
CA VAL A 126 -11.22 0.97 26.07
C VAL A 126 -10.38 1.14 27.34
N THR A 127 -10.34 2.36 27.87
CA THR A 127 -9.63 2.73 29.10
C THR A 127 -10.38 3.85 29.81
N LYS A 128 -10.05 4.15 31.07
CA LYS A 128 -10.67 5.28 31.81
C LYS A 128 -10.55 6.63 31.08
N ASN A 129 -9.50 6.81 30.26
CA ASN A 129 -9.26 8.05 29.50
C ASN A 129 -9.76 7.99 28.05
N ASN A 130 -10.04 6.80 27.52
CA ASN A 130 -10.67 6.57 26.22
C ASN A 130 -11.84 5.59 26.42
N PRO A 131 -13.03 6.07 26.86
CA PRO A 131 -14.14 5.21 27.25
C PRO A 131 -14.83 4.49 26.07
N VAL A 132 -14.47 4.83 24.83
CA VAL A 132 -15.03 4.24 23.61
C VAL A 132 -13.91 3.62 22.76
N ALA A 133 -14.16 2.43 22.23
CA ALA A 133 -13.25 1.79 21.28
C ALA A 133 -13.35 2.46 19.91
N ILE A 134 -12.21 2.86 19.35
CA ILE A 134 -12.10 3.50 18.03
C ILE A 134 -11.50 2.49 17.07
N THR A 135 -12.24 2.18 16.00
CA THR A 135 -11.70 1.41 14.87
C THR A 135 -10.93 2.36 13.96
N THR A 136 -9.68 2.04 13.65
CA THR A 136 -8.85 2.76 12.67
C THR A 136 -8.51 1.81 11.53
N ILE A 137 -8.72 2.26 10.29
CA ILE A 137 -8.39 1.53 9.07
C ILE A 137 -7.24 2.27 8.39
N LYS A 138 -6.06 1.67 8.37
CA LYS A 138 -4.88 2.22 7.68
C LYS A 138 -4.75 1.62 6.28
N ARG A 139 -4.55 2.45 5.27
CA ARG A 139 -4.32 2.04 3.87
C ARG A 139 -2.98 2.57 3.36
N ASP A 140 -2.19 1.66 2.79
CA ASP A 140 -0.96 1.97 2.08
C ASP A 140 -0.86 1.20 0.76
N PHE A 141 -0.14 1.74 -0.21
CA PHE A 141 0.37 0.97 -1.35
C PHE A 141 1.87 0.83 -1.20
N ARG A 142 2.28 -0.26 -0.54
CA ARG A 142 3.65 -0.51 -0.16
C ARG A 142 4.40 -1.15 -1.32
N ALA A 143 5.28 -0.37 -1.93
CA ALA A 143 5.94 -0.71 -3.19
C ALA A 143 7.43 -0.37 -3.20
N GLN A 144 8.18 -1.03 -4.08
CA GLN A 144 9.51 -0.63 -4.48
C GLN A 144 9.48 -0.04 -5.90
N MET A 145 10.32 0.97 -6.12
CA MET A 145 10.58 1.60 -7.41
C MET A 145 11.86 0.99 -8.00
N TYR A 146 11.76 0.32 -9.14
CA TYR A 146 12.87 -0.29 -9.83
C TYR A 146 13.27 0.55 -11.04
N ASP A 147 14.52 1.01 -11.10
CA ASP A 147 15.07 1.73 -12.24
C ASP A 147 16.51 1.32 -12.60
N LEU A 148 16.94 1.74 -13.79
CA LEU A 148 18.31 1.62 -14.29
C LEU A 148 19.00 2.99 -14.18
N ILE A 149 20.26 3.00 -13.80
CA ILE A 149 21.12 4.20 -13.82
C ILE A 149 22.42 3.92 -14.56
N LYS A 150 23.07 4.98 -15.06
CA LYS A 150 24.45 4.92 -15.55
C LYS A 150 25.42 5.23 -14.41
N MET A 151 26.41 4.37 -14.22
CA MET A 151 27.53 4.55 -13.30
C MET A 151 28.60 5.47 -13.91
N THR A 152 29.45 6.09 -13.07
CA THR A 152 30.60 6.92 -13.54
C THR A 152 31.54 6.15 -14.47
N SER A 153 31.62 4.82 -14.32
CA SER A 153 32.39 3.90 -15.16
C SER A 153 31.77 3.61 -16.53
N GLY A 154 30.63 4.22 -16.88
CA GLY A 154 29.87 3.92 -18.10
C GLY A 154 29.02 2.64 -18.03
N LYS A 155 29.15 1.87 -16.96
CA LYS A 155 28.36 0.65 -16.71
C LYS A 155 26.94 0.97 -16.26
N VAL A 156 26.04 0.00 -16.36
CA VAL A 156 24.73 0.08 -15.72
C VAL A 156 24.80 -0.27 -14.23
N ASP A 157 23.89 0.30 -13.44
CA ASP A 157 23.41 -0.34 -12.21
C ASP A 157 21.89 -0.15 -12.06
N THR A 158 21.28 -0.77 -11.05
CA THR A 158 19.83 -0.79 -10.84
C THR A 158 19.50 -0.42 -9.39
N ARG A 159 18.60 0.55 -9.19
CA ARG A 159 18.15 0.93 -7.85
C ARG A 159 16.79 0.27 -7.54
N SER A 160 16.53 0.04 -6.25
CA SER A 160 15.25 -0.48 -5.75
C SER A 160 14.77 0.20 -4.45
N PRO A 161 14.75 1.55 -4.35
CA PRO A 161 14.20 2.22 -3.17
C PRO A 161 12.72 1.89 -2.96
N PHE A 162 12.22 2.08 -1.73
CA PHE A 162 10.78 2.15 -1.51
C PHE A 162 10.18 3.34 -2.26
N TRP A 163 8.96 3.17 -2.78
CA TRP A 163 8.26 4.27 -3.45
C TRP A 163 7.78 5.31 -2.44
N ASP A 164 7.96 6.59 -2.76
CA ASP A 164 7.51 7.73 -1.98
C ASP A 164 6.82 8.72 -2.91
N ALA A 165 5.50 8.59 -3.02
CA ALA A 165 4.67 9.39 -3.91
C ALA A 165 4.70 10.90 -3.58
N SER A 166 5.10 11.29 -2.36
CA SER A 166 5.24 12.71 -1.98
C SER A 166 6.40 13.40 -2.71
N ARG A 167 7.45 12.65 -3.05
CA ARG A 167 8.60 13.13 -3.86
C ARG A 167 8.33 13.08 -5.36
N ASP A 168 7.36 12.27 -5.76
CA ASP A 168 7.03 12.00 -7.16
C ASP A 168 5.89 12.85 -7.71
N VAL A 169 5.46 13.89 -6.97
CA VAL A 169 4.31 14.74 -7.33
C VAL A 169 4.32 15.24 -8.79
N LYS A 170 5.49 15.67 -9.30
CA LYS A 170 5.66 16.16 -10.69
C LYS A 170 5.84 15.06 -11.75
N LYS A 171 6.03 13.80 -11.36
CA LYS A 171 6.26 12.69 -12.30
C LYS A 171 4.93 12.23 -12.89
N ASN A 172 4.96 11.78 -14.14
CA ASN A 172 3.81 11.13 -14.76
C ASN A 172 3.74 9.68 -14.25
N VAL A 173 2.55 9.21 -13.87
CA VAL A 173 2.38 7.86 -13.28
C VAL A 173 1.21 7.17 -13.97
N LYS A 174 1.48 6.03 -14.61
CA LYS A 174 0.50 5.24 -15.37
C LYS A 174 0.26 3.91 -14.68
N TYR A 175 -0.99 3.44 -14.67
CA TYR A 175 -1.30 2.08 -14.23
C TYR A 175 -0.72 1.06 -15.21
N GLY A 176 0.09 0.12 -14.72
CA GLY A 176 0.70 -0.93 -15.55
C GLY A 176 -0.13 -2.21 -15.57
N GLY A 177 -0.66 -2.62 -14.42
CA GLY A 177 -1.52 -3.79 -14.31
C GLY A 177 -1.60 -4.38 -12.89
N ALA A 178 -2.46 -5.40 -12.75
CA ALA A 178 -2.37 -6.32 -11.64
C ALA A 178 -1.17 -7.27 -11.83
N THR A 179 -0.64 -7.81 -10.74
CA THR A 179 0.46 -8.78 -10.73
C THR A 179 0.33 -9.68 -9.48
N THR A 180 1.39 -10.39 -9.09
CA THR A 180 1.37 -11.29 -7.92
C THR A 180 2.64 -11.17 -7.08
N LYS A 181 2.55 -11.57 -5.80
CA LYS A 181 3.71 -11.71 -4.89
C LYS A 181 4.87 -12.48 -5.52
N ALA A 182 4.57 -13.56 -6.25
CA ALA A 182 5.56 -14.41 -6.91
C ALA A 182 6.21 -13.77 -8.15
N LYS A 183 5.53 -12.83 -8.81
CA LYS A 183 6.10 -12.03 -9.91
C LYS A 183 6.94 -10.87 -9.37
N VAL A 184 6.44 -10.12 -8.39
CA VAL A 184 7.21 -9.06 -7.70
C VAL A 184 8.48 -9.62 -7.06
N GLY A 185 8.41 -10.78 -6.40
CA GLY A 185 9.59 -11.45 -5.83
C GLY A 185 10.66 -11.87 -6.84
N LYS A 186 10.34 -11.95 -8.15
CA LYS A 186 11.30 -12.22 -9.23
C LYS A 186 11.96 -10.96 -9.78
N VAL A 187 11.44 -9.76 -9.49
CA VAL A 187 11.93 -8.50 -10.07
C VAL A 187 13.41 -8.30 -9.76
N LYS A 188 13.86 -8.47 -8.51
CA LYS A 188 15.29 -8.34 -8.18
C LYS A 188 16.18 -9.26 -9.02
N LYS A 189 15.79 -10.53 -9.22
CA LYS A 189 16.57 -11.44 -10.06
C LYS A 189 16.63 -10.93 -11.50
N ALA A 190 15.51 -10.47 -12.06
CA ALA A 190 15.50 -9.87 -13.40
C ALA A 190 16.35 -8.59 -13.49
N SER A 191 16.43 -7.78 -12.44
CA SER A 191 17.35 -6.64 -12.36
C SER A 191 18.82 -7.08 -12.37
N ASP A 192 19.18 -8.10 -11.58
CA ASP A 192 20.55 -8.61 -11.51
C ASP A 192 20.96 -9.32 -12.82
N ASP A 193 20.04 -10.09 -13.43
CA ASP A 193 20.22 -10.75 -14.73
C ASP A 193 20.41 -9.70 -15.85
N PHE A 194 19.56 -8.67 -15.91
CA PHE A 194 19.67 -7.59 -16.91
C PHE A 194 21.04 -6.91 -16.86
N LYS A 195 21.57 -6.61 -15.66
CA LYS A 195 22.91 -6.03 -15.49
C LYS A 195 24.03 -6.96 -15.93
N LYS A 196 23.86 -8.27 -15.72
CA LYS A 196 24.84 -9.29 -16.14
C LYS A 196 24.88 -9.45 -17.66
N GLU A 197 23.72 -9.41 -18.30
CA GLU A 197 23.57 -9.54 -19.76
C GLU A 197 23.92 -8.24 -20.50
N ASN A 198 23.69 -7.08 -19.88
CA ASN A 198 23.83 -5.75 -20.49
C ASN A 198 24.70 -4.82 -19.61
N PRO A 199 25.99 -5.13 -19.39
CA PRO A 199 26.81 -4.46 -18.37
C PRO A 199 27.15 -3.00 -18.68
N ASP A 200 27.16 -2.60 -19.95
CA ASP A 200 27.58 -1.25 -20.39
C ASP A 200 26.37 -0.44 -20.85
N TYR A 201 26.22 0.78 -20.34
CA TYR A 201 25.09 1.66 -20.66
C TYR A 201 25.18 2.14 -22.13
N LYS A 202 24.06 2.05 -22.86
CA LYS A 202 23.96 2.44 -24.27
C LYS A 202 22.62 3.13 -24.51
N VAL A 203 22.63 4.45 -24.73
CA VAL A 203 21.43 5.28 -25.02
C VAL A 203 20.46 4.59 -25.99
N ASP A 204 20.98 3.92 -27.01
CA ASP A 204 20.15 3.35 -28.07
C ASP A 204 19.58 1.95 -27.79
N SER A 205 20.17 1.17 -26.88
CA SER A 205 19.84 -0.27 -26.70
C SER A 205 19.95 -0.83 -25.28
N VAL A 206 20.59 -0.13 -24.34
CA VAL A 206 20.73 -0.50 -22.92
C VAL A 206 20.50 0.75 -22.09
N ASN A 207 19.23 1.04 -21.84
CA ASN A 207 18.73 2.25 -21.19
C ASN A 207 17.53 1.94 -20.26
N CYS A 208 17.06 2.95 -19.53
CA CYS A 208 15.93 2.82 -18.59
C CYS A 208 14.63 2.28 -19.22
N ALA A 209 14.34 2.59 -20.50
CA ALA A 209 13.18 2.05 -21.20
C ALA A 209 13.30 0.55 -21.47
N THR A 210 14.44 0.09 -21.99
CA THR A 210 14.70 -1.34 -22.25
C THR A 210 14.71 -2.17 -20.96
N TYR A 211 15.26 -1.62 -19.88
CA TYR A 211 15.18 -2.21 -18.54
C TYR A 211 13.74 -2.31 -18.04
N LYS A 212 12.95 -1.23 -18.16
CA LYS A 212 11.52 -1.20 -17.84
C LYS A 212 10.76 -2.29 -18.58
N ASP A 213 11.06 -2.57 -19.86
CA ASP A 213 10.42 -3.66 -20.60
C ASP A 213 10.79 -5.05 -20.07
N ALA A 214 12.07 -5.26 -19.70
CA ALA A 214 12.51 -6.50 -19.06
C ALA A 214 11.82 -6.75 -17.71
N ILE A 215 11.66 -5.72 -16.87
CA ILE A 215 10.95 -5.82 -15.58
C ILE A 215 9.44 -6.02 -15.78
N VAL A 216 8.82 -5.29 -16.72
CA VAL A 216 7.37 -5.44 -17.04
C VAL A 216 7.06 -6.84 -17.60
N LYS A 217 7.98 -7.45 -18.36
CA LYS A 217 7.86 -8.85 -18.85
C LYS A 217 7.79 -9.88 -17.72
N VAL A 218 8.32 -9.57 -16.53
CA VAL A 218 8.25 -10.44 -15.34
C VAL A 218 7.01 -10.15 -14.48
N LEU A 219 6.47 -8.94 -14.55
CA LEU A 219 5.30 -8.50 -13.77
C LEU A 219 3.96 -8.83 -14.44
N LYS A 220 3.89 -8.84 -15.78
CA LYS A 220 2.71 -9.28 -16.55
C LYS A 220 2.44 -10.76 -16.34
#